data_AF-A0A4Q2Z6K7-F1
#
_entry.id   AF-A0A4Q2Z6K7-F1
#
_cell.length_a   1.000
_cell.length_b   1.000
_cell.length_c   1.000
_cell.angle_alpha   90.00
_cell.angle_beta   90.00
_cell.angle_gamma   90.00
#
_symmetry.space_group_name_H-M   'P 1'
#
loop_
_entity.id
_entity.type
_entity.pdbx_description
1 polymer ?
#
loop_
_entity_poly.entity_id
_entity_poly.type
_entity_poly.pdbx_seq_one_letter_code
_entity_poly.pdbx_strand_id
1 'polypeptide(L)' 'MIYIVKTALTLFIIGWLFFGAWLVWKYAVLFGPHRDDPAETVGARSFGVTHIGLVWVGFFALATYFLFR' A
#
# COMPACT_ATOMS: atom_id res chain seq x y z
N MET A 1 18.03 -12.64 -18.64
CA MET A 1 17.94 -12.28 -17.21
C MET A 1 17.18 -10.95 -17.01
N ILE A 2 17.59 -9.86 -17.67
CA ILE A 2 16.92 -8.55 -17.51
C ILE A 2 15.43 -8.54 -17.85
N TYR A 3 15.02 -9.23 -18.93
CA TYR A 3 13.62 -9.31 -19.33
C TYR A 3 12.76 -10.04 -18.29
N ILE A 4 13.28 -11.09 -17.67
CA ILE A 4 12.57 -11.84 -16.61
C ILE A 4 12.34 -10.94 -15.40
N VAL A 5 13.35 -10.17 -14.98
CA VAL A 5 13.25 -9.22 -13.86
C VAL A 5 12.22 -8.14 -14.17
N LYS A 6 12.26 -7.54 -15.37
CA LYS A 6 11.29 -6.51 -15.76
C LYS A 6 9.86 -7.07 -15.82
N THR A 7 9.65 -8.27 -16.36
CA THR A 7 8.33 -8.92 -16.35
C THR A 7 7.83 -9.18 -14.92
N ALA A 8 8.69 -9.68 -14.03
CA ALA A 8 8.33 -9.89 -12.62
C ALA A 8 7.96 -8.57 -11.92
N LEU A 9 8.71 -7.49 -12.16
CA LEU A 9 8.40 -6.15 -11.64
C LEU A 9 7.08 -5.61 -12.18
N THR A 10 6.79 -5.81 -13.47
CA THR A 10 5.51 -5.39 -14.05
C THR A 10 4.34 -6.12 -13.39
N LEU A 11 4.41 -7.44 -13.26
CA LEU A 11 3.36 -8.22 -12.58
C LEU A 11 3.21 -7.82 -11.11
N PHE A 12 4.33 -7.59 -10.42
CA PHE A 12 4.33 -7.09 -9.05
C PHE A 12 3.62 -5.74 -8.94
N ILE A 13 3.94 -4.77 -9.81
CA ILE A 13 3.31 -3.43 -9.81
C ILE A 13 1.79 -3.55 -10.05
N ILE A 14 1.36 -4.39 -10.99
CA ILE A 14 -0.06 -4.62 -11.24
C ILE A 14 -0.74 -5.14 -9.96
N GLY A 15 -0.17 -6.17 -9.32
CA GLY A 15 -0.67 -6.68 -8.04
C GLY A 15 -0.67 -5.62 -6.93
N TRP A 16 0.38 -4.79 -6.87
CA TRP A 16 0.53 -3.70 -5.90
C TRP A 16 -0.55 -2.62 -6.06
N LEU A 17 -0.92 -2.30 -7.29
CA LEU A 17 -2.03 -1.39 -7.61
C LEU A 17 -3.37 -1.98 -7.18
N PHE A 18 -3.63 -3.27 -7.47
CA PHE A 18 -4.84 -3.94 -6.99
C PHE A 18 -4.91 -3.96 -5.47
N PHE A 19 -3.78 -4.22 -4.79
CA PHE A 19 -3.71 -4.16 -3.34
C PHE A 19 -4.02 -2.75 -2.81
N GLY A 20 -3.45 -1.71 -3.43
CA GLY A 20 -3.77 -0.32 -3.09
C GLY A 20 -5.26 0.01 -3.27
N ALA A 21 -5.86 -0.37 -4.40
CA ALA A 21 -7.28 -0.19 -4.65
C ALA A 21 -8.15 -0.95 -3.63
N TRP A 22 -7.75 -2.16 -3.25
CA TRP A 22 -8.42 -2.95 -2.23
C TRP A 22 -8.34 -2.30 -0.84
N LEU A 23 -7.19 -1.74 -0.45
CA LEU A 23 -7.04 -0.99 0.81
C LEU A 23 -8.00 0.21 0.85
N VAL A 24 -8.13 0.94 -0.26
CA VAL A 24 -9.06 2.07 -0.35
C VAL A 24 -10.51 1.59 -0.24
N TRP A 25 -10.87 0.52 -0.95
CA TRP A 25 -12.23 -0.03 -0.88
C TRP A 25 -12.58 -0.55 0.52
N LYS A 26 -11.61 -1.14 1.22
CA LYS A 26 -11.77 -1.65 2.59
C LYS A 26 -11.38 -0.64 3.67
N TYR A 27 -11.18 0.62 3.32
CA TYR A 27 -10.67 1.65 4.23
C TYR A 27 -11.47 1.74 5.53
N ALA A 28 -12.80 1.82 5.44
CA ALA A 28 -13.64 1.96 6.63
C ALA A 28 -13.60 0.73 7.56
N VAL A 29 -13.34 -0.46 7.01
CA VAL A 29 -13.25 -1.70 7.79
C VAL A 29 -11.86 -1.84 8.43
N LEU A 30 -10.81 -1.49 7.70
CA LEU A 30 -9.41 -1.67 8.12
C LEU A 30 -8.91 -0.52 8.99
N PHE A 31 -9.34 0.71 8.68
CA PHE A 31 -8.84 1.96 9.25
C PHE A 31 -10.00 2.84 9.75
N GLY A 32 -11.19 2.28 9.94
CA GLY A 32 -12.26 2.93 10.67
C GLY A 32 -12.14 2.70 12.19
N PRO A 33 -13.02 3.33 12.99
CA PRO A 33 -13.05 3.10 14.43
C PRO A 33 -13.29 1.62 14.74
N HIS A 34 -12.41 1.03 15.54
CA HIS A 34 -12.60 -0.34 16.02
C HIS A 34 -13.55 -0.36 17.21
N ARG A 35 -14.49 -1.30 17.18
CA ARG A 35 -15.50 -1.47 18.24
C ARG A 35 -14.89 -1.82 19.59
N ASP A 36 -13.78 -2.54 19.55
CA ASP A 36 -13.06 -3.02 20.73
C ASP A 36 -12.06 -1.99 21.28
N ASP A 37 -11.84 -0.89 20.55
CA ASP A 37 -10.90 0.16 20.95
C ASP A 37 -11.56 1.56 20.86
N PRO A 38 -12.59 1.82 21.69
CA PRO A 38 -13.38 3.04 21.63
C PRO A 38 -12.59 4.30 22.02
N ALA A 39 -11.43 4.15 22.67
CA ALA A 39 -10.55 5.24 23.06
C ALA A 39 -9.56 5.64 21.96
N GLU A 40 -9.49 4.90 20.85
CA GLU A 40 -8.57 5.20 19.76
C GLU A 40 -8.86 6.58 19.15
N THR A 41 -7.88 7.48 19.29
CA THR A 41 -7.99 8.84 18.74
C THR A 41 -7.86 8.84 17.22
N VAL A 42 -8.48 9.84 16.58
CA VAL A 42 -8.34 10.07 15.13
C VAL A 42 -6.86 10.22 14.73
N GLY A 43 -6.04 10.84 15.59
CA GLY A 43 -4.60 11.00 15.39
C GLY A 43 -3.87 9.66 15.31
N ALA A 44 -4.09 8.77 16.28
CA ALA A 44 -3.48 7.44 16.29
C ALA A 44 -3.84 6.64 15.02
N ARG A 45 -5.09 6.70 14.60
CA ARG A 45 -5.56 6.03 13.39
C ARG A 45 -4.92 6.58 12.11
N SER A 46 -4.84 7.91 12.01
CA SER A 46 -4.20 8.58 10.87
C SER A 46 -2.72 8.23 10.74
N PHE A 47 -2.04 7.97 11.86
CA PHE A 47 -0.64 7.56 11.87
C PHE A 47 -0.46 6.16 11.25
N GLY A 48 -1.34 5.21 11.61
CA GLY A 48 -1.35 3.87 11.01
C GLY A 48 -1.58 3.90 9.49
N VAL A 49 -2.57 4.68 9.04
CA VAL A 49 -2.83 4.89 7.61
C VAL A 49 -1.62 5.50 6.91
N THR A 50 -0.99 6.51 7.53
CA THR A 50 0.19 7.18 6.95
C THR A 50 1.37 6.24 6.80
N HIS A 51 1.64 5.40 7.80
CA HIS A 51 2.71 4.40 7.71
C HIS A 51 2.47 3.43 6.55
N ILE A 52 1.27 2.90 6.41
CA ILE A 52 0.92 1.99 5.30
C ILE A 52 1.03 2.72 3.96
N GLY A 53 0.55 3.96 3.89
CA GLY A 53 0.68 4.80 2.70
C GLY A 53 2.14 5.03 2.28
N LEU A 54 3.02 5.32 3.24
CA LEU A 54 4.46 5.49 2.99
C LEU A 54 5.10 4.22 2.45
N VAL A 55 4.81 3.06 3.02
CA VAL A 55 5.32 1.76 2.53
C VAL A 55 4.79 1.51 1.12
N TRP A 56 3.51 1.76 0.89
CA TRP A 56 2.88 1.55 -0.41
C TRP A 56 3.50 2.43 -1.49
N VAL A 57 3.62 3.74 -1.24
CA VAL A 57 4.21 4.71 -2.19
C VAL A 57 5.71 4.44 -2.39
N GLY A 58 6.45 4.15 -1.32
CA GLY A 58 7.89 3.91 -1.37
C GLY A 58 8.25 2.69 -2.22
N PHE A 59 7.56 1.56 -2.01
CA PHE A 59 7.76 0.37 -2.84
C PHE A 59 7.33 0.58 -4.28
N PHE A 60 6.22 1.29 -4.51
CA PHE A 60 5.78 1.61 -5.86
C PHE A 60 6.83 2.44 -6.61
N ALA A 61 7.39 3.47 -5.97
CA ALA A 61 8.44 4.31 -6.54
C ALA A 61 9.71 3.50 -6.86
N LEU A 62 10.16 2.65 -5.93
CA LEU A 62 11.33 1.79 -6.14
C LEU A 62 11.11 0.79 -7.29
N ALA A 63 9.98 0.08 -7.29
CA ALA A 63 9.66 -0.89 -8.34
C ALA A 63 9.61 -0.22 -9.72
N THR A 64 9.00 0.97 -9.78
CA THR A 64 8.92 1.77 -11.02
C THR A 64 10.31 2.21 -11.48
N TYR A 65 11.16 2.68 -10.56
CA TYR A 65 12.54 3.06 -10.87
C TYR A 65 13.34 1.92 -11.49
N PHE A 66 13.32 0.73 -10.89
CA PHE A 66 14.03 -0.45 -11.42
C PHE A 66 13.37 -1.05 -12.67
N LEU A 67 12.08 -0.78 -12.91
CA LEU A 67 11.41 -1.20 -14.13
C LEU A 67 11.89 -0.39 -15.35
N PHE A 68 12.16 0.90 -15.18
CA PHE A 68 12.54 1.77 -16.30
C PHE A 68 14.04 2.07 -16.40
N ARG A 69 14.76 2.02 -15.29
CA ARG A 69 16.23 2.08 -15.28
C ARG A 69 16.86 0.70 -15.48
#